data_AF-A0A3E4XYK7-F1
#
_entry.id   AF-A0A3E4XYK7-F1
#
_cell.length_a   1.000
_cell.length_b   1.000
_cell.length_c   1.000
_cell.angle_alpha   90.00
_cell.angle_beta   90.00
_cell.angle_gamma   90.00
#
_symmetry.space_group_name_H-M   'P 1'
#
loop_
_entity.id
_entity.type
_entity.pdbx_description
1 polymer ?
#
loop_
_entity_poly.entity_id
_entity_poly.type
_entity_poly.pdbx_seq_one_letter_code
_entity_poly.pdbx_strand_id
1 'polypeptide(L)'
;MSNAQHVLNKENLKIENKIITEMKGKVDLENYISIVNENDVYVVNENHRGSKKVKYTTDNYEKAVIFGIVSYKKLNDKIIDREKVRELRKAVNENDIKFVNQCFDEFTNIFSEGFFQINKICIIKEDEKANVIFNDNKIVEKASLSRAFVAAFNYCKNYQKIIDFCNKYKEVLKLLSIDENDIVNAYMF
;
A
#
# COMPACT_ATOMS: atom_id res chain seq x y z
N MET A 1 24.85 9.44 9.42
CA MET A 1 23.51 9.72 8.85
C MET A 1 22.58 8.64 9.38
N SER A 2 21.42 8.97 9.95
CA SER A 2 20.50 7.96 10.50
C SER A 2 19.98 7.03 9.40
N ASN A 3 19.54 5.81 9.77
CA ASN A 3 19.04 4.85 8.79
C ASN A 3 17.82 5.42 8.04
N ALA A 4 16.91 6.04 8.79
CA ALA A 4 15.74 6.70 8.25
C ALA A 4 16.10 7.87 7.31
N GLN A 5 17.13 8.68 7.62
CA GLN A 5 17.57 9.76 6.72
C GLN A 5 18.15 9.22 5.41
N HIS A 6 18.84 8.09 5.46
CA HIS A 6 19.30 7.42 4.24
C HIS A 6 18.12 6.96 3.36
N VAL A 7 17.04 6.43 3.95
CA VAL A 7 15.81 6.06 3.21
C VAL A 7 15.15 7.31 2.60
N LEU A 8 14.97 8.38 3.40
CA LEU A 8 14.41 9.65 2.92
C LEU A 8 15.15 10.16 1.68
N ASN A 9 16.49 10.23 1.76
CA ASN A 9 17.32 10.72 0.66
C ASN A 9 17.16 9.86 -0.61
N LYS A 10 17.13 8.53 -0.46
CA LYS A 10 16.96 7.59 -1.59
C LYS A 10 15.55 7.59 -2.19
N GLU A 11 14.55 8.00 -1.42
CA GLU A 11 13.18 8.21 -1.91
C GLU A 11 12.95 9.67 -2.38
N ASN A 12 13.98 10.53 -2.40
CA ASN A 12 13.88 11.95 -2.74
C ASN A 12 12.86 12.71 -1.85
N LEU A 13 12.77 12.30 -0.58
CA LEU A 13 11.89 12.89 0.43
C LEU A 13 12.68 13.66 1.48
N LYS A 14 12.01 14.57 2.16
CA LYS A 14 12.53 15.35 3.29
C LYS A 14 11.45 15.54 4.36
N ILE A 15 11.89 15.89 5.55
CA ILE A 15 11.02 16.31 6.66
C ILE A 15 11.31 17.76 6.97
N GLU A 16 10.31 18.63 6.79
CA GLU A 16 10.37 20.05 7.16
C GLU A 16 9.09 20.41 7.91
N ASN A 17 9.22 21.16 9.00
CA ASN A 17 8.08 21.52 9.86
C ASN A 17 7.22 20.31 10.25
N LYS A 18 7.86 19.16 10.53
CA LYS A 18 7.23 17.87 10.87
C LYS A 18 6.48 17.19 9.72
N ILE A 19 6.51 17.72 8.50
CA ILE A 19 5.77 17.21 7.33
C ILE A 19 6.73 16.48 6.39
N ILE A 20 6.32 15.32 5.89
CA ILE A 20 7.04 14.56 4.86
C ILE A 20 6.63 15.05 3.48
N THR A 21 7.61 15.46 2.67
CA THR A 21 7.42 15.99 1.31
C THR A 21 8.54 15.55 0.38
N GLU A 22 8.32 15.64 -0.94
CA GLU A 22 9.41 15.54 -1.92
C GLU A 22 10.38 16.73 -1.84
N MET A 23 11.67 16.49 -2.08
CA MET A 23 12.70 17.54 -2.03
C MET A 23 12.46 18.69 -3.02
N LYS A 24 11.78 18.43 -4.15
CA LYS A 24 11.46 19.42 -5.20
C LYS A 24 9.96 19.57 -5.46
N GLY A 25 9.12 19.06 -4.57
CA GLY A 25 7.66 19.10 -4.69
C GLY A 25 7.04 20.32 -4.00
N LYS A 26 5.84 20.71 -4.43
CA LYS A 26 4.97 21.57 -3.61
C LYS A 26 4.30 20.72 -2.54
N VAL A 27 4.18 21.26 -1.34
CA VAL A 27 3.39 20.62 -0.28
C VAL A 27 1.92 20.67 -0.69
N ASP A 28 1.25 19.52 -0.73
CA ASP A 28 -0.20 19.48 -0.75
C ASP A 28 -0.69 19.89 0.65
N LEU A 29 -1.25 21.10 0.75
CA LEU A 29 -1.74 21.64 2.01
C LEU A 29 -3.08 21.01 2.44
N GLU A 30 -3.77 20.32 1.52
CA GLU A 30 -5.01 19.63 1.82
C GLU A 30 -4.76 18.18 2.28
N ASN A 31 -3.76 17.50 1.72
CA ASN A 31 -3.43 16.12 2.04
C ASN A 31 -1.92 15.94 2.30
N TYR A 32 -1.52 15.68 3.55
CA TYR A 32 -0.11 15.51 3.88
C TYR A 32 0.14 14.56 5.05
N ILE A 33 1.36 14.03 5.10
CA ILE A 33 1.82 13.20 6.22
C ILE A 33 2.63 14.05 7.19
N SER A 34 2.33 13.95 8.48
CA SER A 34 3.08 14.64 9.54
C SER A 34 3.48 13.70 10.67
N ILE A 35 4.64 13.94 11.27
CA ILE A 35 5.13 13.24 12.46
C ILE A 35 5.21 14.21 13.62
N VAL A 36 4.38 14.00 14.64
CA VAL A 36 4.37 14.82 15.85
C VAL A 36 4.87 14.01 17.04
N ASN A 37 5.54 14.67 17.99
CA ASN A 37 5.86 14.07 19.27
C ASN A 37 4.79 14.52 20.28
N GLU A 38 4.11 13.55 20.88
CA GLU A 38 3.07 13.72 21.90
C GLU A 38 3.48 12.86 23.11
N ASN A 39 3.95 13.49 24.19
CA ASN A 39 4.36 12.82 25.44
C ASN A 39 5.35 11.66 25.22
N ASP A 40 6.50 11.94 24.61
CA ASP A 40 7.56 10.96 24.29
C ASP A 40 7.17 9.86 23.30
N VAL A 41 6.00 10.00 22.67
CA VAL A 41 5.53 9.10 21.62
C VAL A 41 5.44 9.86 20.29
N TYR A 42 6.01 9.29 19.23
CA TYR A 42 5.89 9.79 17.88
C TYR A 42 4.63 9.24 17.20
N VAL A 43 3.82 10.15 16.67
CA VAL A 43 2.56 9.85 16.00
C VAL A 43 2.64 10.28 14.54
N VAL A 44 2.52 9.30 13.64
CA VAL A 44 2.42 9.50 12.19
C VAL A 44 0.96 9.71 11.84
N ASN A 45 0.67 10.85 11.21
CA ASN A 45 -0.68 11.25 10.86
C ASN A 45 -0.81 11.47 9.35
N GLU A 46 -1.89 10.95 8.79
CA GLU A 46 -2.41 11.32 7.49
C GLU A 46 -3.46 12.41 7.72
N ASN A 47 -3.18 13.62 7.23
CA ASN A 47 -4.04 14.77 7.40
C ASN A 47 -4.79 15.02 6.10
N HIS A 48 -6.08 15.28 6.21
CA HIS A 48 -6.95 15.72 5.13
C HIS A 48 -7.67 17.00 5.53
N ARG A 49 -8.34 17.65 4.57
CA ARG A 49 -9.22 18.78 4.86
C ARG A 49 -10.28 18.41 5.91
N GLY A 50 -10.14 18.96 7.12
CA GLY A 50 -11.07 18.77 8.23
C GLY A 50 -10.98 17.43 8.95
N SER A 51 -10.00 16.57 8.65
CA SER A 51 -9.82 15.30 9.37
C SER A 51 -8.35 14.89 9.51
N LYS A 52 -8.05 14.16 10.58
CA LYS A 52 -6.72 13.64 10.91
C LYS A 52 -6.88 12.16 11.23
N LYS A 53 -6.12 11.29 10.54
CA LYS A 53 -6.10 9.85 10.80
C LYS A 53 -4.72 9.45 11.31
N VAL A 54 -4.67 8.84 12.48
CA VAL A 54 -3.45 8.24 13.01
C VAL A 54 -3.13 7.00 12.17
N LYS A 55 -1.92 6.95 11.62
CA LYS A 55 -1.43 5.85 10.78
C LYS A 55 -0.49 4.93 11.54
N TYR A 56 0.31 5.48 12.44
CA TYR A 56 1.27 4.72 13.23
C TYR A 56 1.68 5.48 14.49
N THR A 57 2.01 4.75 15.55
CA THR A 57 2.43 5.30 16.84
C THR A 57 3.60 4.48 17.36
N THR A 58 4.65 5.16 17.82
CA THR A 58 5.87 4.50 18.32
C THR A 58 6.69 5.46 19.19
N ASP A 59 7.43 4.94 20.15
CA ASP A 59 8.47 5.66 20.91
C ASP A 59 9.77 5.86 20.11
N ASN A 60 9.91 5.24 18.94
CA ASN A 60 11.12 5.31 18.12
C ASN A 60 10.94 6.24 16.92
N TYR A 61 11.70 7.34 16.89
CA TYR A 61 11.64 8.32 15.80
C TYR A 61 11.97 7.72 14.43
N GLU A 62 12.99 6.85 14.32
CA GLU A 62 13.36 6.25 13.03
C GLU A 62 12.22 5.36 12.50
N LYS A 63 11.56 4.59 13.36
CA LYS A 63 10.35 3.84 12.98
C LYS A 63 9.25 4.78 12.48
N ALA A 64 8.96 5.86 13.21
CA ALA A 64 7.96 6.83 12.82
C ALA A 64 8.26 7.43 11.43
N VAL A 65 9.54 7.72 11.14
CA VAL A 65 9.95 8.19 9.81
C VAL A 65 9.70 7.14 8.72
N ILE A 66 10.05 5.86 8.95
CA ILE A 66 9.79 4.79 7.96
C ILE A 66 8.29 4.66 7.68
N PHE A 67 7.45 4.59 8.72
CA PHE A 67 5.98 4.52 8.53
C PHE A 67 5.40 5.80 7.93
N GLY A 68 6.01 6.95 8.21
CA GLY A 68 5.68 8.21 7.53
C GLY A 68 5.98 8.17 6.04
N ILE A 69 7.12 7.62 5.62
CA ILE A 69 7.46 7.43 4.20
C ILE A 69 6.45 6.49 3.55
N VAL A 70 6.14 5.35 4.18
CA VAL A 70 5.15 4.38 3.66
C VAL A 70 3.77 5.04 3.50
N SER A 71 3.34 5.83 4.48
CA SER A 71 2.08 6.58 4.42
C SER A 71 2.11 7.63 3.31
N TYR A 72 3.23 8.34 3.12
CA TYR A 72 3.39 9.33 2.06
C TYR A 72 3.30 8.67 0.69
N LYS A 73 3.97 7.54 0.52
CA LYS A 73 3.90 6.72 -0.69
C LYS A 73 2.46 6.30 -0.96
N LYS A 74 1.75 5.74 0.03
CA LYS A 74 0.33 5.37 -0.14
C LYS A 74 -0.53 6.53 -0.61
N LEU A 75 -0.38 7.70 0.02
CA LEU A 75 -1.18 8.88 -0.28
C LEU A 75 -0.96 9.40 -1.71
N ASN A 76 0.27 9.31 -2.23
CA ASN A 76 0.68 9.92 -3.49
C ASN A 76 0.84 8.93 -4.65
N ASP A 77 1.10 7.65 -4.38
CA ASP A 77 1.29 6.60 -5.38
C ASP A 77 -0.06 6.15 -5.95
N LYS A 78 -0.60 6.88 -6.93
CA LYS A 78 -1.76 6.42 -7.71
C LYS A 78 -1.30 5.51 -8.85
N ILE A 79 -1.02 4.25 -8.54
CA ILE A 79 -0.65 3.25 -9.54
C ILE A 79 -1.93 2.68 -10.15
N ILE A 80 -2.29 3.19 -11.31
CA ILE A 80 -3.42 2.67 -12.08
C ILE A 80 -2.94 2.46 -13.50
N ASP A 81 -2.73 1.21 -13.88
CA ASP A 81 -2.54 0.83 -15.28
C ASP A 81 -3.91 0.84 -15.97
N ARG A 82 -4.29 2.00 -16.52
CA ARG A 82 -5.61 2.20 -17.12
C ARG A 82 -5.84 1.32 -18.34
N GLU A 83 -4.79 1.01 -19.09
CA GLU A 83 -4.88 0.18 -20.28
C GLU A 83 -5.10 -1.27 -19.86
N LYS A 84 -4.25 -1.81 -18.99
CA LYS A 84 -4.40 -3.18 -18.49
C LYS A 84 -5.71 -3.41 -17.76
N VAL A 85 -6.18 -2.43 -16.99
CA VAL A 85 -7.49 -2.50 -16.31
C VAL A 85 -8.65 -2.54 -17.31
N ARG A 86 -8.55 -1.83 -18.45
CA ARG A 86 -9.58 -1.88 -19.51
C ARG A 86 -9.58 -3.25 -20.21
N GLU A 87 -8.41 -3.78 -20.53
CA GLU A 87 -8.26 -5.11 -21.11
C GLU A 87 -8.82 -6.18 -20.18
N LEU A 88 -8.41 -6.16 -18.91
CA LEU A 88 -8.87 -7.11 -17.88
C LEU A 88 -10.40 -7.05 -17.72
N ARG A 89 -10.97 -5.84 -17.68
CA ARG A 89 -12.42 -5.65 -17.59
C ARG A 89 -13.14 -6.29 -18.79
N LYS A 90 -12.61 -6.11 -19.99
CA LYS A 90 -13.17 -6.68 -21.22
C LYS A 90 -13.09 -8.21 -21.17
N ALA A 91 -11.91 -8.76 -20.86
CA ALA A 91 -11.69 -10.20 -20.75
C ALA A 91 -12.62 -10.88 -19.74
N VAL A 92 -12.84 -10.28 -18.57
CA VAL A 92 -13.79 -10.82 -17.58
C VAL A 92 -15.22 -10.85 -18.11
N ASN A 93 -15.65 -9.79 -18.81
CA ASN A 93 -17.02 -9.72 -19.36
C ASN A 93 -17.23 -10.68 -20.54
N GLU A 94 -16.18 -10.95 -21.31
CA GLU A 94 -16.19 -11.89 -22.44
C GLU A 94 -15.90 -13.34 -22.00
N ASN A 95 -15.70 -13.57 -20.70
CA ASN A 95 -15.34 -14.85 -20.11
C ASN A 95 -14.03 -15.45 -20.67
N ASP A 96 -13.07 -14.60 -21.03
CA ASP A 96 -11.71 -15.00 -21.42
C ASP A 96 -10.87 -15.30 -20.18
N ILE A 97 -11.12 -16.46 -19.57
CA ILE A 97 -10.45 -16.93 -18.35
C ILE A 97 -8.93 -17.02 -18.55
N LYS A 98 -8.48 -17.36 -19.77
CA LYS A 98 -7.06 -17.53 -20.06
C LYS A 98 -6.32 -16.19 -19.91
N PHE A 99 -6.85 -15.13 -20.51
CA PHE A 99 -6.26 -13.81 -20.37
C PHE A 99 -6.35 -13.27 -18.93
N VAL A 100 -7.48 -13.52 -18.25
CA VAL A 100 -7.64 -13.14 -16.85
C VAL A 100 -6.54 -13.76 -16.00
N ASN A 101 -6.31 -15.07 -16.10
CA ASN A 101 -5.26 -15.76 -15.33
C ASN A 101 -3.87 -15.21 -15.66
N GLN A 102 -3.57 -14.97 -16.95
CA GLN A 102 -2.29 -14.40 -17.38
C GLN A 102 -2.00 -13.04 -16.74
N CYS A 103 -3.02 -12.24 -16.45
CA CYS A 103 -2.84 -10.96 -15.75
C CYS A 103 -2.34 -11.12 -14.31
N PHE A 104 -2.48 -12.31 -13.71
CA PHE A 104 -2.08 -12.60 -12.33
C PHE A 104 -0.86 -13.53 -12.22
N ASP A 105 -0.30 -14.00 -13.34
CA ASP A 105 0.90 -14.86 -13.35
C ASP A 105 2.10 -14.19 -12.64
N GLU A 106 2.23 -12.87 -12.74
CA GLU A 106 3.28 -12.11 -12.05
C GLU A 106 3.07 -12.00 -10.51
N PHE A 107 1.89 -12.38 -10.01
CA PHE A 107 1.49 -12.21 -8.61
C PHE A 107 1.33 -13.51 -7.83
N THR A 108 1.82 -14.64 -8.34
CA THR A 108 1.63 -15.97 -7.70
C THR A 108 1.99 -16.03 -6.21
N ASN A 109 2.99 -15.24 -5.78
CA ASN A 109 3.40 -15.16 -4.37
C ASN A 109 2.45 -14.35 -3.49
N ILE A 110 1.66 -13.44 -4.05
CA ILE A 110 0.84 -12.45 -3.33
C ILE A 110 -0.65 -12.49 -3.71
N PHE A 111 -1.05 -13.36 -4.63
CA PHE A 111 -2.42 -13.52 -5.11
C PHE A 111 -2.91 -14.95 -4.91
N SER A 112 -4.21 -15.09 -4.62
CA SER A 112 -4.91 -16.37 -4.56
C SER A 112 -6.33 -16.22 -5.09
N GLU A 113 -6.81 -17.23 -5.80
CA GLU A 113 -8.17 -17.31 -6.29
C GLU A 113 -8.86 -18.56 -5.71
N GLY A 114 -10.09 -18.38 -5.21
CA GLY A 114 -10.97 -19.47 -4.78
C GLY A 114 -10.91 -19.81 -3.29
N PHE A 115 -9.85 -19.41 -2.58
CA PHE A 115 -9.71 -19.66 -1.14
C PHE A 115 -8.92 -18.55 -0.45
N PHE A 116 -9.14 -18.42 0.85
CA PHE A 116 -8.45 -17.45 1.69
C PHE A 116 -7.03 -17.91 2.02
N GLN A 117 -6.06 -17.00 1.88
CA GLN A 117 -4.69 -17.17 2.33
C GLN A 117 -4.20 -15.88 3.02
N ILE A 118 -3.54 -16.04 4.16
CA ILE A 118 -2.89 -14.94 4.88
C ILE A 118 -1.75 -14.39 4.01
N ASN A 119 -1.56 -13.07 4.07
CA ASN A 119 -0.58 -12.30 3.29
C ASN A 119 -0.74 -12.45 1.77
N LYS A 120 -1.98 -12.68 1.30
CA LYS A 120 -2.31 -12.64 -0.13
C LYS A 120 -3.61 -11.88 -0.38
N ILE A 121 -3.67 -11.25 -1.55
CA ILE A 121 -4.91 -10.74 -2.13
C ILE A 121 -5.72 -11.93 -2.63
N CYS A 122 -6.84 -12.18 -1.98
CA CYS A 122 -7.69 -13.33 -2.27
C CYS A 122 -8.97 -12.89 -2.99
N ILE A 123 -9.29 -13.51 -4.12
CA ILE A 123 -10.62 -13.41 -4.73
C ILE A 123 -11.43 -14.64 -4.35
N ILE A 124 -12.59 -14.44 -3.73
CA ILE A 124 -13.54 -15.51 -3.40
C ILE A 124 -14.83 -15.25 -4.18
N LYS A 125 -15.17 -16.15 -5.10
CA LYS A 125 -16.38 -16.06 -5.94
C LYS A 125 -17.59 -16.65 -5.21
N GLU A 126 -18.71 -15.94 -5.31
CA GLU A 126 -20.02 -16.31 -4.80
C GLU A 126 -21.03 -16.02 -5.93
N ASP A 127 -21.40 -17.06 -6.70
CA ASP A 127 -22.21 -16.95 -7.92
C ASP A 127 -21.63 -15.95 -8.95
N GLU A 128 -22.41 -14.95 -9.37
CA GLU A 128 -21.99 -13.88 -10.29
C GLU A 128 -21.21 -12.74 -9.59
N LYS A 129 -20.93 -12.90 -8.30
CA LYS A 129 -20.25 -11.90 -7.47
C LYS A 129 -18.96 -12.44 -6.91
N ALA A 130 -18.13 -11.53 -6.42
CA ALA A 130 -16.90 -11.88 -5.73
C ALA A 130 -16.53 -10.87 -4.64
N ASN A 131 -15.84 -11.40 -3.64
CA ASN A 131 -15.19 -10.66 -2.57
C ASN A 131 -13.68 -10.61 -2.85
N VAL A 132 -13.05 -9.48 -2.50
CA VAL A 132 -11.58 -9.33 -2.51
C VAL A 132 -11.15 -9.09 -1.07
N ILE A 133 -10.25 -9.94 -0.56
CA ILE A 133 -9.89 -10.00 0.85
C ILE A 133 -8.37 -9.98 1.00
N PHE A 134 -7.87 -9.31 2.04
CA PHE A 134 -6.48 -9.38 2.48
C PHE A 134 -6.42 -9.35 4.01
N ASN A 135 -5.78 -10.33 4.65
CA ASN A 135 -5.62 -10.41 6.11
C ASN A 135 -6.90 -10.01 6.87
N ASP A 136 -8.00 -10.68 6.56
CA ASP A 136 -9.35 -10.47 7.11
C ASP A 136 -10.06 -9.15 6.74
N ASN A 137 -9.37 -8.22 6.09
CA ASN A 137 -9.98 -7.00 5.59
C ASN A 137 -10.65 -7.22 4.23
N LYS A 138 -11.95 -6.94 4.16
CA LYS A 138 -12.70 -6.91 2.90
C LYS A 138 -12.33 -5.63 2.13
N ILE A 139 -11.56 -5.79 1.07
CA ILE A 139 -11.20 -4.72 0.14
C ILE A 139 -12.41 -4.35 -0.73
N VAL A 140 -13.11 -5.36 -1.23
CA VAL A 140 -14.38 -5.22 -1.96
C VAL A 140 -15.31 -6.36 -1.55
N GLU A 141 -16.59 -6.05 -1.35
CA GLU A 141 -17.62 -7.02 -0.97
C GLU A 141 -18.74 -7.10 -2.01
N LYS A 142 -19.17 -8.32 -2.34
CA LYS A 142 -20.31 -8.64 -3.22
C LYS A 142 -20.31 -7.83 -4.52
N ALA A 143 -19.14 -7.64 -5.11
CA ALA A 143 -18.98 -6.90 -6.35
C ALA A 143 -19.16 -7.81 -7.56
N SER A 144 -19.45 -7.22 -8.73
CA SER A 144 -19.36 -7.97 -9.99
C SER A 144 -17.96 -8.54 -10.19
N LEU A 145 -17.86 -9.67 -10.89
CA LEU A 145 -16.57 -10.30 -11.19
C LEU A 145 -15.57 -9.29 -11.78
N SER A 146 -16.01 -8.48 -12.74
CA SER A 146 -15.18 -7.44 -13.37
C SER A 146 -14.61 -6.45 -12.36
N ARG A 147 -15.43 -5.97 -11.41
CA ARG A 147 -14.99 -5.04 -10.37
C ARG A 147 -14.04 -5.72 -9.38
N ALA A 148 -14.30 -6.97 -9.02
CA ALA A 148 -13.45 -7.74 -8.10
C ALA A 148 -12.06 -8.01 -8.70
N PHE A 149 -11.99 -8.50 -9.94
CA PHE A 149 -10.71 -8.74 -10.62
C PHE A 149 -9.90 -7.46 -10.81
N VAL A 150 -10.54 -6.36 -11.21
CA VAL A 150 -9.86 -5.06 -11.33
C VAL A 150 -9.34 -4.56 -9.98
N ALA A 151 -10.13 -4.70 -8.91
CA ALA A 151 -9.69 -4.31 -7.57
C ALA A 151 -8.51 -5.16 -7.10
N ALA A 152 -8.59 -6.49 -7.26
CA ALA A 152 -7.52 -7.41 -6.90
C ALA A 152 -6.24 -7.10 -7.68
N PHE A 153 -6.32 -6.89 -9.00
CA PHE A 153 -5.16 -6.56 -9.82
C PHE A 153 -4.45 -5.29 -9.33
N ASN A 154 -5.20 -4.21 -9.07
CA ASN A 154 -4.61 -2.97 -8.55
C ASN A 154 -3.99 -3.17 -7.16
N TYR A 155 -4.64 -3.94 -6.29
CA TYR A 155 -4.09 -4.27 -4.97
C TYR A 155 -2.83 -5.14 -5.07
N CYS A 156 -2.75 -6.06 -6.03
CA CYS A 156 -1.53 -6.81 -6.32
C CYS A 156 -0.39 -5.92 -6.80
N LYS A 157 -0.64 -4.94 -7.69
CA LYS A 157 0.39 -3.96 -8.10
C LYS A 157 0.90 -3.15 -6.90
N ASN A 158 -0.01 -2.68 -6.06
CA ASN A 158 0.33 -1.94 -4.84
C ASN A 158 1.16 -2.80 -3.88
N TYR A 159 0.75 -4.05 -3.67
CA TYR A 159 1.46 -4.99 -2.82
C TYR A 159 2.87 -5.29 -3.37
N GLN A 160 3.01 -5.54 -4.68
CA GLN A 160 4.33 -5.77 -5.29
C GLN A 160 5.26 -4.57 -5.07
N LYS A 161 4.77 -3.33 -5.21
CA LYS A 161 5.60 -2.14 -4.99
C LYS A 161 6.08 -2.01 -3.54
N ILE A 162 5.22 -2.31 -2.56
CA ILE A 162 5.64 -2.23 -1.16
C ILE A 162 6.59 -3.37 -0.80
N ILE A 163 6.45 -4.55 -1.41
CA ILE A 163 7.46 -5.63 -1.30
C ILE A 163 8.80 -5.19 -1.89
N ASP A 164 8.81 -4.52 -3.05
CA ASP A 164 10.04 -3.98 -3.64
C ASP A 164 10.70 -2.94 -2.72
N PHE A 165 9.90 -2.11 -2.03
CA PHE A 165 10.39 -1.20 -1.01
C PHE A 165 11.03 -1.95 0.18
N CYS A 166 10.34 -2.97 0.70
CA CYS A 166 10.86 -3.79 1.81
C CYS A 166 12.16 -4.49 1.44
N ASN A 167 12.25 -5.06 0.23
CA ASN A 167 13.47 -5.67 -0.29
C ASN A 167 14.61 -4.65 -0.44
N LYS A 168 14.31 -3.47 -0.99
CA LYS A 168 15.29 -2.37 -1.16
C LYS A 168 15.87 -1.90 0.18
N TYR A 169 15.09 -1.95 1.26
CA TYR A 169 15.47 -1.44 2.58
C TYR A 169 15.58 -2.51 3.66
N LYS A 170 15.71 -3.78 3.28
CA LYS A 170 15.67 -4.94 4.18
C LYS A 170 16.59 -4.82 5.39
N GLU A 171 17.84 -4.38 5.18
CA GLU A 171 18.81 -4.21 6.27
C GLU A 171 18.41 -3.09 7.24
N VAL A 172 17.84 -1.98 6.75
CA VAL A 172 17.33 -0.89 7.60
C VAL A 172 16.13 -1.37 8.42
N LEU A 173 15.20 -2.09 7.79
CA LEU A 173 14.02 -2.64 8.48
C LEU A 173 14.43 -3.63 9.57
N LYS A 174 15.41 -4.50 9.28
CA LYS A 174 15.97 -5.45 10.24
C LYS A 174 16.63 -4.76 11.43
N LEU A 175 17.46 -3.74 11.18
CA LEU A 175 18.11 -2.96 12.26
C LEU A 175 17.10 -2.25 13.15
N LEU A 176 16.00 -1.78 12.57
CA LEU A 176 14.93 -1.13 13.30
C LEU A 176 13.93 -2.12 13.91
N SER A 177 14.08 -3.44 13.71
CA SER A 177 13.10 -4.45 14.14
C SER A 177 11.68 -4.07 13.68
N ILE A 178 11.53 -3.79 12.39
CA ILE A 178 10.26 -3.55 11.70
C ILE A 178 9.94 -4.80 10.89
N ASP A 179 8.74 -5.37 11.11
CA ASP A 179 8.26 -6.51 10.33
C ASP A 179 7.79 -6.05 8.94
N GLU A 180 8.08 -6.86 7.92
CA GLU A 180 7.63 -6.59 6.55
C GLU A 180 6.10 -6.52 6.46
N ASN A 181 5.39 -7.39 7.19
CA ASN A 181 3.94 -7.42 7.20
C ASN A 181 3.34 -6.14 7.81
N ASP A 182 4.00 -5.52 8.79
CA ASP A 182 3.54 -4.25 9.35
C ASP A 182 3.59 -3.14 8.30
N ILE A 183 4.65 -3.11 7.48
CA ILE A 183 4.82 -2.16 6.39
C ILE A 183 3.78 -2.39 5.30
N VAL A 184 3.57 -3.65 4.92
CA VAL A 184 2.53 -4.04 3.96
C VAL A 184 1.16 -3.62 4.47
N ASN A 185 0.80 -3.98 5.70
CA ASN A 185 -0.49 -3.62 6.30
C ASN A 185 -0.71 -2.09 6.31
N ALA A 186 0.31 -1.32 6.70
CA ALA A 186 0.24 0.15 6.72
C ALA A 186 0.12 0.78 5.31
N TYR A 187 0.70 0.15 4.29
CA TYR A 187 0.53 0.60 2.92
C TYR A 187 -0.85 0.24 2.36
N MET A 188 -1.40 -0.91 2.76
CA MET A 188 -2.68 -1.40 2.24
C MET A 188 -3.89 -0.75 2.93
N PHE A 189 -3.84 -0.43 4.24
CA PHE A 189 -4.96 0.16 5.03
C PHE A 189 -4.61 1.46 5.78
#